data_AF-A0A7S0YW35-F1
#
_entry.id   AF-A0A7S0YW35-F1
#
_cell.length_a   1.000
_cell.length_b   1.000
_cell.length_c   1.000
_cell.angle_alpha   90.00
_cell.angle_beta   90.00
_cell.angle_gamma   90.00
#
_symmetry.space_group_name_H-M   'P 1'
#
loop_
_entity.id
_entity.type
_entity.pdbx_description
1 polymer ?
#
loop_
_entity_poly.entity_id
_entity_poly.type
_entity_poly.pdbx_seq_one_letter_code
_entity_poly.pdbx_strand_id
1 'polypeptide(L)'
;ARIGVLFQAYKAKYWWYELYHMSKKLFMTSILSFVSYGTSLQLYAGFTFLAGQIVEVVRLEPYGHYEHNNYFIYSLLVQNVVLLYGICIKVDAASPTPVGFRESWLADFILL
;
A
#
# COMPACT_ATOMS: atom_id res chain seq x y z
N ALA A 1 17.70 21.41 6.55
CA ALA A 1 16.61 20.51 6.11
C ALA A 1 15.33 20.91 6.84
N ARG A 2 14.30 21.37 6.11
CA ARG A 2 13.04 21.85 6.72
C ARG A 2 12.14 20.66 7.06
N ILE A 3 12.18 20.20 8.30
CA ILE A 3 11.25 19.21 8.84
C ILE A 3 9.81 19.76 8.91
N GLY A 4 9.62 21.08 8.77
CA GLY A 4 8.32 21.77 8.90
C GLY A 4 7.43 21.85 7.65
N VAL A 5 7.86 21.39 6.48
CA VAL A 5 7.03 21.54 5.25
C VAL A 5 5.84 20.57 5.25
N LEU A 6 5.98 19.37 5.80
CA LEU A 6 4.88 18.41 5.95
C LEU A 6 3.95 18.76 7.12
N PHE A 7 4.49 19.31 8.21
CA PHE A 7 3.72 19.77 9.37
C PHE A 7 2.65 20.80 9.01
N GLN A 8 2.87 21.60 7.96
CA GLN A 8 1.93 22.62 7.50
C GLN A 8 0.66 22.02 6.86
N ALA A 9 0.71 20.77 6.40
CA ALA A 9 -0.42 20.09 5.77
C ALA A 9 -1.35 19.39 6.78
N TYR A 10 -0.87 19.11 8.00
CA TYR A 10 -1.62 18.43 9.06
C TYR A 10 -2.21 19.43 10.06
N LYS A 11 -3.37 19.09 10.66
CA LYS A 11 -3.91 19.89 11.77
C LYS A 11 -2.96 19.78 12.97
N ALA A 12 -2.69 20.88 13.66
CA ALA A 12 -1.76 20.92 14.80
C ALA A 12 -2.10 19.92 15.93
N LYS A 13 -3.38 19.55 16.07
CA LYS A 13 -3.88 18.55 17.03
C LYS A 13 -3.41 17.11 16.70
N TYR A 14 -3.03 16.82 15.46
CA TYR A 14 -2.63 15.50 14.98
C TYR A 14 -1.14 15.43 14.58
N TRP A 15 -0.27 16.24 15.21
CA TRP A 15 1.16 16.26 14.92
C TRP A 15 1.84 14.88 15.03
N TRP A 16 1.38 14.04 15.96
CA TRP A 16 1.88 12.69 16.18
C TRP A 16 1.55 11.73 15.02
N TYR A 17 0.54 12.07 14.21
CA TYR A 17 0.12 11.27 13.07
C TYR A 17 1.18 11.23 11.97
N GLU A 18 1.96 12.30 11.83
CA GLU A 18 3.08 12.35 10.87
C GLU A 18 4.17 11.34 11.25
N LEU A 19 4.56 11.32 12.53
CA LEU A 19 5.55 10.37 13.06
C LEU A 19 5.05 8.93 12.95
N TYR A 20 3.77 8.69 13.25
CA TYR A 20 3.10 7.40 13.07
C TYR A 20 3.10 6.96 11.60
N HIS A 21 2.78 7.85 10.68
CA HIS A 21 2.75 7.54 9.26
C HIS A 21 4.14 7.22 8.68
N MET A 22 5.18 7.94 9.12
CA MET A 22 6.56 7.70 8.69
C MET A 22 7.15 6.43 9.31
N SER A 23 6.92 6.20 10.61
CA SER A 23 7.36 4.97 11.28
C SER A 23 6.69 3.74 10.68
N LYS A 24 5.41 3.85 10.31
CA LYS A 24 4.69 2.82 9.56
C LYS A 24 5.32 2.54 8.20
N LYS A 25 5.64 3.56 7.41
CA LYS A 25 6.30 3.36 6.10
C LYS A 25 7.61 2.60 6.26
N LEU A 26 8.42 2.99 7.26
CA LEU A 26 9.67 2.33 7.60
C LEU A 26 9.44 0.88 8.08
N PHE A 27 8.41 0.66 8.88
CA PHE A 27 8.03 -0.65 9.38
C PHE A 27 7.53 -1.56 8.25
N MET A 28 6.71 -1.04 7.34
CA MET A 28 6.25 -1.74 6.15
C MET A 28 7.42 -2.16 5.26
N THR A 29 8.36 -1.26 4.96
CA THR A 29 9.54 -1.61 4.17
C THR A 29 10.47 -2.60 4.88
N SER A 30 10.60 -2.47 6.20
CA SER A 30 11.42 -3.37 7.01
C SER A 30 10.80 -4.77 7.10
N ILE A 31 9.52 -4.87 7.45
CA ILE A 31 8.79 -6.14 7.50
C ILE A 31 8.71 -6.81 6.14
N LEU A 32 8.47 -6.05 5.06
CA LEU A 32 8.46 -6.62 3.72
C LEU A 32 9.81 -7.22 3.33
N SER A 33 10.91 -6.66 3.86
CA SER A 33 12.27 -7.15 3.59
C SER A 33 12.69 -8.30 4.51
N PHE A 34 12.24 -8.35 5.77
CA PHE A 34 12.71 -9.30 6.78
C PHE A 34 11.77 -10.49 7.01
N VAL A 35 10.46 -10.35 6.78
CA VAL A 35 9.51 -11.47 6.92
C VAL A 35 9.49 -12.28 5.63
N SER A 36 10.18 -13.43 5.66
CA SER A 36 10.09 -14.57 4.74
C SER A 36 9.67 -14.24 3.29
N TYR A 37 10.68 -13.92 2.48
CA TYR A 37 10.56 -13.63 1.05
C TYR A 37 9.61 -14.62 0.34
N GLY A 38 8.52 -14.11 -0.22
CA GLY A 38 7.65 -14.87 -1.13
C GLY A 38 6.49 -15.63 -0.50
N THR A 39 6.25 -15.47 0.80
CA THR A 39 5.13 -16.12 1.51
C THR A 39 3.80 -15.39 1.20
N SER A 40 2.75 -16.10 0.79
CA SER A 40 1.43 -15.49 0.50
C SER A 40 0.85 -14.75 1.72
N LEU A 41 1.19 -15.18 2.93
CA LEU A 41 0.77 -14.55 4.19
C LEU A 41 1.25 -13.10 4.35
N GLN A 42 2.40 -12.75 3.76
CA GLN A 42 2.93 -11.38 3.75
C GLN A 42 2.01 -10.43 2.97
N LEU A 43 1.50 -10.89 1.83
CA LEU A 43 0.59 -10.11 0.99
C LEU A 43 -0.76 -9.91 1.66
N TYR A 44 -1.31 -10.96 2.28
CA TYR A 44 -2.55 -10.85 3.06
C TYR A 44 -2.41 -9.93 4.28
N ALA A 45 -1.30 -10.03 5.02
CA ALA A 45 -1.02 -9.15 6.15
C ALA A 45 -0.83 -7.68 5.71
N GLY A 46 -0.16 -7.44 4.58
CA GLY A 46 -0.04 -6.11 4.00
C GLY A 46 -1.39 -5.53 3.57
N PHE A 47 -2.25 -6.35 2.98
CA PHE A 47 -3.59 -5.96 2.55
C PHE A 47 -4.49 -5.59 3.74
N THR A 48 -4.57 -6.44 4.77
CA THR A 48 -5.40 -6.16 5.96
C THR A 48 -4.91 -4.93 6.71
N PHE A 49 -3.59 -4.73 6.79
CA PHE A 49 -3.01 -3.55 7.42
C PHE A 49 -3.32 -2.25 6.65
N LEU A 50 -3.21 -2.25 5.32
CA LEU A 50 -3.58 -1.09 4.50
C LEU A 50 -5.09 -0.84 4.50
N ALA A 51 -5.92 -1.88 4.59
CA ALA A 51 -7.37 -1.71 4.77
C ALA A 51 -7.70 -1.06 6.13
N GLY A 52 -7.04 -1.48 7.21
CA GLY A 52 -7.19 -0.84 8.53
C GLY A 52 -6.80 0.63 8.52
N GLN A 53 -5.73 0.97 7.79
CA GLN A 53 -5.29 2.36 7.59
C GLN A 53 -6.31 3.23 6.88
N ILE A 54 -7.04 2.71 5.89
CA ILE A 54 -8.12 3.45 5.24
C ILE A 54 -9.19 3.82 6.26
N VAL A 55 -9.56 2.89 7.13
CA VAL A 55 -10.55 3.13 8.20
C VAL A 55 -10.06 4.20 9.17
N GLU A 56 -8.78 4.15 9.57
CA GLU A 56 -8.17 5.17 10.44
C GLU A 56 -8.21 6.56 9.80
N VAL A 57 -7.82 6.68 8.53
CA VAL A 57 -7.78 7.95 7.79
C VAL A 57 -9.17 8.57 7.64
N VAL A 58 -10.16 7.74 7.29
CA VAL A 58 -11.55 8.19 7.13
C VAL A 58 -12.14 8.68 8.46
N ARG A 59 -11.73 8.10 9.59
CA ARG A 59 -12.22 8.51 10.92
C ARG A 59 -11.49 9.70 11.52
N LEU A 60 -10.17 9.78 11.33
CA LEU A 60 -9.32 10.77 12.00
C LEU A 60 -9.17 12.07 11.19
N GLU A 61 -9.37 12.01 9.86
CA GLU A 61 -9.20 13.14 8.92
C GLU A 61 -8.05 14.08 9.31
N PRO A 62 -6.81 13.55 9.32
CA PRO A 62 -5.67 14.21 9.96
C PRO A 62 -5.19 15.45 9.20
N TYR A 63 -5.50 15.54 7.91
CA TYR A 63 -5.13 16.65 7.04
C TYR A 63 -5.95 17.91 7.31
N GLY A 64 -5.32 19.08 7.17
CA GLY A 64 -5.97 20.38 7.34
C GLY A 64 -6.99 20.68 6.23
N HIS A 65 -6.74 20.18 5.02
CA HIS A 65 -7.59 20.37 3.85
C HIS A 65 -8.27 19.05 3.46
N TYR A 66 -9.56 19.10 3.14
CA TYR A 66 -10.37 17.93 2.78
C TYR A 66 -9.83 17.19 1.54
N GLU A 67 -9.39 17.94 0.52
CA GLU A 67 -8.86 17.36 -0.72
C GLU A 67 -7.60 16.49 -0.49
N HIS A 68 -6.76 16.89 0.47
CA HIS A 68 -5.54 16.16 0.79
C HIS A 68 -5.85 14.82 1.48
N ASN A 69 -6.94 14.78 2.25
CA ASN A 69 -7.44 13.53 2.81
C ASN A 69 -7.90 12.58 1.70
N ASN A 70 -8.62 13.10 0.69
CA ASN A 70 -9.07 12.30 -0.45
C ASN A 70 -7.89 11.77 -1.28
N TYR A 71 -6.89 12.60 -1.58
CA TYR A 71 -5.68 12.14 -2.26
C TYR A 71 -4.96 11.02 -1.50
N PHE A 72 -4.93 11.12 -0.18
CA PHE A 72 -4.34 10.09 0.65
C PHE A 72 -5.14 8.77 0.62
N ILE A 73 -6.47 8.86 0.66
CA ILE A 73 -7.36 7.69 0.51
C ILE A 73 -7.17 7.04 -0.87
N TYR A 74 -7.11 7.82 -1.95
CA TYR A 74 -6.86 7.27 -3.29
C TYR A 74 -5.51 6.57 -3.39
N SER A 75 -4.46 7.14 -2.80
CA SER A 75 -3.14 6.49 -2.74
C SER A 75 -3.19 5.16 -2.00
N LEU A 76 -3.95 5.07 -0.90
CA LEU A 76 -4.10 3.84 -0.12
C LEU A 76 -4.93 2.79 -0.90
N LEU A 77 -5.94 3.21 -1.65
CA LEU A 77 -6.73 2.31 -2.51
C LEU A 77 -5.86 1.70 -3.61
N VAL A 78 -5.07 2.52 -4.30
CA VAL A 78 -4.14 2.02 -5.33
C VAL A 78 -3.15 1.01 -4.74
N GLN A 79 -2.61 1.26 -3.55
CA GLN A 79 -1.72 0.30 -2.88
C GLN A 79 -2.42 -1.03 -2.54
N ASN A 80 -3.70 -1.00 -2.15
CA ASN A 80 -4.48 -2.21 -1.92
C ASN A 80 -4.72 -2.99 -3.22
N VAL A 81 -5.00 -2.30 -4.34
CA VAL A 81 -5.17 -2.94 -5.65
C VAL A 81 -3.87 -3.63 -6.10
N VAL A 82 -2.71 -3.00 -5.89
CA VAL A 82 -1.41 -3.61 -6.21
C VAL A 82 -1.17 -4.87 -5.39
N LEU A 83 -1.51 -4.89 -4.10
CA LEU A 83 -1.39 -6.09 -3.27
C LEU A 83 -2.36 -7.19 -3.68
N LEU A 84 -3.61 -6.84 -4.03
CA LEU A 84 -4.59 -7.80 -4.56
C LEU A 84 -4.08 -8.45 -5.85
N TYR A 85 -3.53 -7.65 -6.76
CA TYR A 85 -2.90 -8.15 -7.99
C TYR A 85 -1.73 -9.10 -7.68
N GLY A 86 -0.88 -8.76 -6.72
CA GLY A 86 0.20 -9.65 -6.25
C GLY A 86 -0.31 -10.98 -5.68
N ILE A 87 -1.45 -10.98 -4.97
CA ILE A 87 -2.11 -12.19 -4.49
C ILE A 87 -2.63 -13.03 -5.66
N CYS A 88 -3.27 -12.41 -6.65
CA CYS A 88 -3.74 -13.11 -7.85
C CYS A 88 -2.60 -13.84 -8.57
N ILE A 89 -1.45 -13.20 -8.74
CA ILE A 89 -0.26 -13.84 -9.34
C ILE A 89 0.20 -15.05 -8.52
N LYS A 90 0.21 -14.94 -7.18
CA LYS A 90 0.61 -16.05 -6.30
C LYS A 90 -0.37 -17.22 -6.34
N VAL A 91 -1.67 -16.95 -6.46
CA VAL A 91 -2.71 -17.96 -6.60
C VAL A 91 -2.61 -18.66 -7.95
N ASP A 92 -2.40 -17.89 -9.04
CA ASP A 92 -2.21 -18.42 -10.38
C ASP A 92 -0.96 -19.33 -10.46
N ALA A 93 0.16 -18.88 -9.89
CA ALA A 93 1.39 -19.66 -9.80
C ALA A 93 1.27 -20.94 -8.97
N ALA A 94 0.28 -21.03 -8.06
CA ALA A 94 0.01 -22.24 -7.29
C ALA A 94 -0.88 -23.24 -8.05
N SER A 95 -1.54 -22.82 -9.13
CA SER A 95 -2.38 -23.69 -9.95
C SER A 95 -1.52 -24.50 -10.95
N PRO A 96 -1.72 -25.83 -11.07
CA PRO A 96 -1.00 -26.65 -12.04
C PRO A 96 -1.67 -26.53 -13.43
N THR A 97 -1.58 -25.37 -14.07
CA THR A 97 -2.09 -25.17 -15.44
C THR A 97 -0.94 -25.13 -16.46
N PRO A 98 -1.15 -25.58 -17.71
CA PRO A 98 -0.11 -25.59 -18.73
C PRO A 98 0.28 -24.15 -19.12
N VAL A 99 1.58 -23.93 -19.21
CA VAL A 99 2.34 -22.67 -19.21
C VAL A 99 2.06 -21.70 -20.38
N GLY A 100 0.99 -21.89 -21.16
CA GLY A 100 0.74 -21.17 -22.43
C GLY A 100 0.08 -19.80 -22.32
N PHE A 101 -0.72 -19.53 -21.29
CA PHE A 101 -1.47 -18.27 -21.19
C PHE A 101 -0.60 -17.09 -20.69
N ARG A 102 0.41 -17.38 -19.86
CA ARG A 102 1.23 -16.36 -19.17
C ARG A 102 2.12 -15.53 -20.11
N GLU A 103 2.55 -16.07 -21.24
CA GLU A 103 3.45 -15.34 -22.16
C GLU A 103 2.70 -14.41 -23.13
N SER A 104 1.40 -14.66 -23.38
CA SER A 104 0.62 -13.88 -24.35
C SER A 104 0.33 -12.44 -23.90
N TRP A 105 -0.18 -12.25 -22.68
CA TRP A 105 -0.60 -10.93 -22.21
C TRP A 105 0.58 -10.02 -21.81
N LEU A 106 1.70 -10.60 -21.35
CA LEU A 106 2.93 -9.85 -21.07
C LEU A 106 3.62 -9.41 -22.38
N ALA A 107 3.61 -10.27 -23.41
CA ALA A 107 4.09 -9.90 -24.73
C ALA A 107 3.25 -8.76 -25.34
N ASP A 108 1.92 -8.83 -25.21
CA ASP A 108 1.01 -7.79 -25.71
C ASP A 108 1.12 -6.46 -24.95
N PHE A 109 1.47 -6.49 -23.65
CA PHE A 109 1.64 -5.26 -22.85
C PHE A 109 3.03 -4.61 -23.01
N ILE A 110 4.07 -5.39 -23.33
CA ILE A 110 5.45 -4.89 -23.51
C ILE A 110 5.68 -4.41 -24.97
N LEU A 111 4.95 -4.97 -25.95
CA LEU A 111 5.07 -4.61 -27.37
C LEU A 111 4.16 -3.44 -27.79
N LEU A 112 3.47 -2.78 -26.86
CA LEU A 112 2.56 -1.64 -27.10
C LEU A 112 3.09 -0.37 -26.42
#